data_AF-A0A9X8ITX6-F1
#
_entry.id   AF-A0A9X8ITX6-F1
#
_cell.length_a   1.000
_cell.length_b   1.000
_cell.length_c   1.000
_cell.angle_alpha   90.00
_cell.angle_beta   90.00
_cell.angle_gamma   90.00
#
_symmetry.space_group_name_H-M   'P 1'
#
loop_
_entity.id
_entity.type
_entity.pdbx_description
1 polymer ?
#
loop_
_entity_poly.entity_id
_entity_poly.type
_entity_poly.pdbx_seq_one_letter_code
_entity_poly.pdbx_strand_id
1 'polypeptide(L)'
;MTLSKKTKSIKLFTPKVNSKYGFLQFFSDPNPEPPVPNDPPAPNDPPKPTHTDEDVQRMIAEALAKAQAEADAKAERERQEAERKNLEEQEKYKELYQNLEKQVADEKVKTLDAKKETLLVGAGYSEDQVALLKGLLTGDTDDELKQSLETIKSTLAPKGNGADPSPGNPPRQPPNPIDPADKGKSAFQRLKEKGKIRS
;
A
#
# COMPACT_ATOMS: atom_id res chain seq x y z
N MET A 1 -1.91 -8.11 22.16
CA MET A 1 -1.68 -6.69 22.49
C MET A 1 -0.42 -6.57 23.35
N THR A 2 0.67 -6.02 22.83
CA THR A 2 1.87 -5.65 23.63
C THR A 2 2.63 -4.51 22.95
N LEU A 3 2.40 -3.27 23.40
CA LEU A 3 3.08 -2.07 22.88
C LEU A 3 4.41 -1.84 23.61
N SER A 4 5.52 -2.17 22.95
CA SER A 4 6.87 -1.88 23.47
C SER A 4 7.26 -0.41 23.20
N LYS A 5 7.24 0.43 24.24
CA LYS A 5 7.61 1.85 24.14
C LYS A 5 9.14 2.01 24.22
N LYS A 6 9.82 2.14 23.08
CA LYS A 6 11.23 2.55 23.02
C LYS A 6 11.38 4.06 23.25
N THR A 7 11.73 4.46 24.47
CA THR A 7 12.16 5.82 24.81
C THR A 7 13.49 6.16 24.14
N LYS A 8 13.50 7.11 23.22
CA LYS A 8 14.74 7.66 22.64
C LYS A 8 15.34 8.68 23.61
N SER A 9 16.54 8.40 24.10
CA SER A 9 17.34 9.34 24.90
C SER A 9 17.74 10.56 24.07
N ILE A 10 17.31 11.75 24.49
CA ILE A 10 17.73 13.03 23.92
C ILE A 10 19.09 13.38 24.54
N LYS A 11 20.17 13.27 23.75
CA LYS A 11 21.50 13.72 24.18
C LYS A 11 21.55 15.24 24.09
N LEU A 12 21.67 15.92 25.23
CA LEU A 12 21.92 17.37 25.26
C LEU A 12 23.26 17.66 24.58
N PHE A 13 23.25 18.55 23.60
CA PHE A 13 24.43 19.04 22.90
C PHE A 13 24.93 20.31 23.60
N THR A 14 26.00 20.20 24.38
CA THR A 14 26.67 21.35 25.01
C THR A 14 27.75 21.91 24.08
N PRO A 15 27.70 23.18 23.66
CA PRO A 15 28.73 23.77 22.81
C PRO A 15 30.02 23.98 23.62
N LYS A 16 31.10 23.31 23.18
CA LYS A 16 32.43 23.40 23.79
C LYS A 16 33.14 24.63 23.25
N VAL A 17 33.11 25.75 23.99
CA VAL A 17 33.77 27.00 23.62
C VAL A 17 35.29 26.79 23.54
N ASN A 18 35.84 26.85 22.33
CA ASN A 18 37.25 26.60 22.06
C ASN A 18 37.98 27.92 21.83
N SER A 19 38.32 28.64 22.90
CA SER A 19 39.00 29.94 22.83
C SER A 19 40.46 29.78 22.41
N LYS A 20 40.73 29.93 21.11
CA LYS A 20 42.08 30.06 20.56
C LYS A 20 42.22 31.31 19.68
N TYR A 21 42.69 32.37 20.34
CA TYR A 21 43.34 33.57 19.80
C TYR A 21 42.48 34.70 19.21
N GLY A 22 42.91 35.93 19.50
CA GLY A 22 42.40 37.22 19.00
C GLY A 22 41.41 37.92 19.95
N PHE A 23 41.65 39.13 20.46
CA PHE A 23 42.83 40.00 20.33
C PHE A 23 42.79 41.06 21.46
N LEU A 24 43.34 40.76 22.65
CA LEU A 24 43.52 41.76 23.71
C LEU A 24 44.85 42.48 23.50
N GLN A 25 44.82 43.64 22.81
CA GLN A 25 45.96 44.55 22.81
C GLN A 25 45.86 45.51 23.99
N PHE A 26 46.81 45.38 24.91
CA PHE A 26 47.06 46.34 25.98
C PHE A 26 47.55 47.66 25.36
N PHE A 27 46.85 48.76 25.63
CA PHE A 27 47.42 50.09 25.49
C PHE A 27 48.12 50.48 26.79
N SER A 28 49.42 50.74 26.70
CA SER A 28 50.24 51.29 27.79
C SER A 28 51.39 52.05 27.12
N ASP A 29 51.36 53.38 27.21
CA ASP A 29 52.29 54.30 26.53
C ASP A 29 53.76 54.11 26.96
N PRO A 30 54.69 54.68 26.18
CA PRO A 30 55.34 55.87 26.71
C PRO A 30 55.49 57.04 25.71
N ASN A 31 55.31 58.26 26.22
CA ASN A 31 55.58 59.56 25.59
C ASN A 31 57.08 59.94 25.76
N PRO A 32 57.78 60.50 24.74
CA PRO A 32 57.92 61.95 24.51
C PRO A 32 57.83 62.34 22.98
N GLU A 33 57.79 63.60 22.49
CA GLU A 33 57.72 65.00 23.02
C GLU A 33 57.18 65.96 21.90
N PRO A 34 56.98 67.29 22.12
CA PRO A 34 56.29 68.23 21.18
C PRO A 34 57.28 68.96 20.21
N PRO A 35 56.90 69.94 19.32
CA PRO A 35 55.59 70.61 19.14
C PRO A 35 55.12 70.87 17.67
N VAL A 36 53.84 71.20 17.46
CA VAL A 36 53.37 72.40 16.70
C VAL A 36 51.90 72.71 17.08
N PRO A 37 51.51 73.96 17.38
CA PRO A 37 50.10 74.33 17.54
C PRO A 37 49.47 74.64 16.19
N ASN A 38 48.32 74.04 15.89
CA ASN A 38 47.40 74.48 14.84
C ASN A 38 46.05 74.81 15.48
N ASP A 39 45.61 76.05 15.30
CA ASP A 39 44.35 76.57 15.85
C ASP A 39 43.11 75.87 15.25
N PRO A 40 42.00 75.76 16.00
CA PRO A 40 40.74 75.24 15.48
C PRO A 40 39.81 76.34 14.91
N PRO A 41 39.50 76.29 13.61
CA PRO A 41 38.24 76.77 13.06
C PRO A 41 37.49 75.60 12.35
N ALA A 42 36.17 75.50 12.34
CA ALA A 42 35.09 76.38 12.81
C ALA A 42 33.90 75.49 13.29
N PRO A 43 32.74 76.00 13.73
CA PRO A 43 31.65 75.13 14.15
C PRO A 43 31.09 74.34 12.96
N ASN A 44 30.86 73.03 13.14
CA ASN A 44 30.10 72.24 12.19
C ASN A 44 28.65 72.75 12.19
N ASP A 45 28.24 73.43 11.11
CA ASP A 45 26.83 73.71 10.86
C ASP A 45 26.03 72.40 10.88
N PRO A 46 24.85 72.37 11.54
CA PRO A 46 24.01 71.17 11.54
C PRO A 46 23.61 70.83 10.09
N PRO A 47 23.64 69.55 9.69
CA PRO A 47 23.27 69.16 8.33
C PRO A 47 21.83 69.57 8.07
N LYS A 48 21.63 70.42 7.05
CA LYS A 48 20.29 70.83 6.61
C LYS A 48 19.52 69.58 6.17
N PRO A 49 18.27 69.39 6.63
CA PRO A 49 17.48 68.23 6.20
C PRO A 49 17.30 68.26 4.68
N THR A 50 17.71 67.18 4.01
CA THR A 50 17.65 67.04 2.54
C THR A 50 16.27 66.67 2.02
N HIS A 51 15.31 66.42 2.92
CA HIS A 51 13.92 66.07 2.64
C HIS A 51 13.01 66.92 3.50
N THR A 52 11.87 67.32 2.94
CA THR A 52 10.80 67.98 3.70
C THR A 52 10.01 66.95 4.50
N ASP A 53 9.30 67.38 5.56
CA ASP A 53 8.44 66.48 6.33
C ASP A 53 7.34 65.84 5.44
N GLU A 54 6.91 66.54 4.39
CA GLU A 54 5.98 66.02 3.37
C GLU A 54 6.61 64.90 2.52
N ASP A 55 7.89 64.99 2.16
CA ASP A 55 8.61 63.91 1.46
C ASP A 55 8.70 62.65 2.32
N VAL A 56 9.02 62.83 3.61
CA VAL A 56 9.10 61.73 4.58
C VAL A 56 7.73 61.06 4.76
N GLN A 57 6.66 61.86 4.89
CA GLN A 57 5.29 61.33 4.98
C GLN A 57 4.87 60.58 3.70
N ARG A 58 5.24 61.08 2.51
CA ARG A 58 4.99 60.38 1.24
C ARG A 58 5.73 59.05 1.16
N MET A 59 7.01 59.00 1.55
CA MET A 59 7.78 57.75 1.61
C MET A 59 7.19 56.74 2.60
N ILE A 60 6.72 57.19 3.76
CA ILE A 60 6.06 56.31 4.75
C ILE A 60 4.74 55.78 4.19
N ALA A 61 3.92 56.62 3.55
CA ALA A 61 2.66 56.20 2.94
C ALA A 61 2.87 55.18 1.80
N GLU A 62 3.86 55.41 0.93
CA GLU A 62 4.21 54.47 -0.15
C GLU A 62 4.73 53.13 0.41
N ALA A 63 5.62 53.17 1.41
CA ALA A 63 6.13 51.98 2.07
C ALA A 63 5.02 51.17 2.76
N LEU A 64 4.07 51.85 3.41
CA LEU A 64 2.94 51.22 4.10
C LEU A 64 1.94 50.62 3.11
N ALA A 65 1.61 51.33 2.02
CA ALA A 65 0.77 50.81 0.94
C ALA A 65 1.40 49.59 0.25
N LYS A 66 2.73 49.62 0.01
CA LYS A 66 3.47 48.48 -0.54
C LYS A 66 3.49 47.29 0.43
N ALA A 67 3.71 47.53 1.72
CA ALA A 67 3.67 46.47 2.74
C ALA A 67 2.28 45.83 2.87
N GLN A 68 1.20 46.61 2.76
CA GLN A 68 -0.17 46.11 2.70
C GLN A 68 -0.40 45.25 1.44
N ALA A 69 -0.05 45.77 0.25
CA ALA A 69 -0.18 45.02 -1.00
C ALA A 69 0.62 43.70 -1.01
N GLU A 70 1.82 43.68 -0.40
CA GLU A 70 2.61 42.46 -0.23
C GLU A 70 2.01 41.49 0.81
N ALA A 71 1.31 41.98 1.82
CA ALA A 71 0.61 41.16 2.81
C ALA A 71 -0.66 40.54 2.22
N ASP A 72 -1.48 41.34 1.53
CA ASP A 72 -2.70 40.88 0.86
C ASP A 72 -2.38 39.86 -0.24
N ALA A 73 -1.36 40.13 -1.06
CA ALA A 73 -0.91 39.19 -2.09
C ALA A 73 -0.35 37.87 -1.52
N LYS A 74 0.17 37.85 -0.29
CA LYS A 74 0.56 36.61 0.40
C LYS A 74 -0.67 35.88 0.94
N ALA A 75 -1.57 36.59 1.62
CA ALA A 75 -2.81 36.02 2.15
C ALA A 75 -3.69 35.40 1.05
N GLU A 76 -3.76 36.03 -0.12
CA GLU A 76 -4.52 35.51 -1.27
C GLU A 76 -3.86 34.28 -1.90
N ARG A 77 -2.52 34.23 -1.99
CA ARG A 77 -1.79 33.01 -2.41
C ARG A 77 -1.98 31.87 -1.43
N GLU A 78 -1.91 32.13 -0.12
CA GLU A 78 -2.14 31.13 0.91
C GLU A 78 -3.57 30.56 0.86
N ARG A 79 -4.58 31.41 0.59
CA ARG A 79 -5.97 30.97 0.35
C ARG A 79 -6.09 30.10 -0.90
N GLN A 80 -5.53 30.54 -2.03
CA GLN A 80 -5.57 29.78 -3.28
C GLN A 80 -4.84 28.43 -3.14
N GLU A 81 -3.70 28.38 -2.44
CA GLU A 81 -3.01 27.13 -2.14
C GLU A 81 -3.81 26.22 -1.21
N ALA A 82 -4.49 26.77 -0.19
CA ALA A 82 -5.35 26.00 0.70
C ALA A 82 -6.56 25.42 -0.04
N GLU A 83 -7.22 26.21 -0.90
CA GLU A 83 -8.33 25.76 -1.74
C GLU A 83 -7.89 24.64 -2.70
N ARG A 84 -6.73 24.78 -3.36
CA ARG A 84 -6.18 23.72 -4.22
C ARG A 84 -5.85 22.45 -3.45
N LYS A 85 -5.22 22.56 -2.26
CA LYS A 85 -4.94 21.40 -1.39
C LYS A 85 -6.24 20.71 -0.95
N ASN A 86 -7.26 21.47 -0.55
CA ASN A 86 -8.57 20.94 -0.19
C ASN A 86 -9.27 20.20 -1.35
N LEU A 87 -9.17 20.73 -2.58
CA LEU A 87 -9.72 20.07 -3.78
C LEU A 87 -8.96 18.78 -4.11
N GLU A 88 -7.62 18.83 -4.12
CA GLU A 88 -6.79 17.64 -4.33
C GLU A 88 -7.05 16.54 -3.28
N GLU A 89 -7.24 16.92 -2.01
CA GLU A 89 -7.59 15.97 -0.94
C GLU A 89 -8.96 15.34 -1.20
N GLN A 90 -9.98 16.13 -1.57
CA GLN A 90 -11.30 15.59 -1.92
C GLN A 90 -11.25 14.63 -3.13
N GLU A 91 -10.43 14.92 -4.13
CA GLU A 91 -10.23 14.03 -5.28
C GLU A 91 -9.55 12.72 -4.85
N LYS A 92 -8.46 12.80 -4.08
CA LYS A 92 -7.77 11.63 -3.51
C LYS A 92 -8.72 10.77 -2.65
N TYR A 93 -9.60 11.38 -1.85
CA TYR A 93 -10.61 10.64 -1.07
C TYR A 93 -11.66 9.94 -1.96
N LYS A 94 -12.10 10.58 -3.06
CA LYS A 94 -13.02 9.95 -4.02
C LYS A 94 -12.36 8.76 -4.73
N GLU A 95 -11.10 8.90 -5.15
CA GLU A 95 -10.34 7.81 -5.77
C GLU A 95 -10.14 6.63 -4.79
N LEU A 96 -9.76 6.91 -3.54
CA LEU A 96 -9.63 5.89 -2.49
C LEU A 96 -10.94 5.15 -2.24
N TYR A 97 -12.07 5.87 -2.18
CA TYR A 97 -13.40 5.25 -2.04
C TYR A 97 -13.72 4.32 -3.22
N GLN A 98 -13.57 4.79 -4.46
CA GLN A 98 -13.85 3.99 -5.65
C GLN A 98 -12.94 2.76 -5.76
N ASN A 99 -11.67 2.88 -5.35
CA ASN A 99 -10.74 1.76 -5.33
C ASN A 99 -11.10 0.74 -4.24
N LEU A 100 -11.55 1.19 -3.07
CA LEU A 100 -12.04 0.31 -2.01
C LEU A 100 -13.33 -0.42 -2.42
N GLU A 101 -14.27 0.27 -3.08
CA GLU A 101 -15.51 -0.31 -3.59
C GLU A 101 -15.23 -1.41 -4.62
N LYS A 102 -14.29 -1.16 -5.55
CA LYS A 102 -13.81 -2.19 -6.50
C LYS A 102 -13.15 -3.37 -5.79
N GLN A 103 -12.27 -3.13 -4.82
CA GLN A 103 -11.62 -4.20 -4.05
C GLN A 103 -12.64 -5.07 -3.31
N VAL A 104 -13.63 -4.47 -2.65
CA VAL A 104 -14.71 -5.19 -1.97
C VAL A 104 -15.58 -5.99 -2.95
N ALA A 105 -15.83 -5.48 -4.15
CA ALA A 105 -16.53 -6.23 -5.20
C ALA A 105 -15.69 -7.42 -5.69
N ASP A 106 -14.42 -7.22 -5.99
CA ASP A 106 -13.49 -8.28 -6.44
C ASP A 106 -13.30 -9.36 -5.37
N GLU A 107 -13.21 -8.99 -4.09
CA GLU A 107 -13.11 -9.94 -2.97
C GLU A 107 -14.39 -10.75 -2.79
N LYS A 108 -15.58 -10.12 -2.95
CA LYS A 108 -16.86 -10.85 -2.94
C LYS A 108 -16.93 -11.86 -4.08
N VAL A 109 -16.55 -11.48 -5.30
CA VAL A 109 -16.50 -12.41 -6.44
C VAL A 109 -15.54 -13.56 -6.16
N LYS A 110 -14.30 -13.28 -5.73
CA LYS A 110 -13.28 -14.31 -5.41
C LYS A 110 -13.71 -15.25 -4.29
N THR A 111 -14.37 -14.74 -3.26
CA THR A 111 -14.83 -15.55 -2.12
C THR A 111 -16.03 -16.44 -2.49
N LEU A 112 -16.99 -15.92 -3.27
CA LEU A 112 -18.07 -16.74 -3.85
C LEU A 112 -17.52 -17.79 -4.81
N ASP A 113 -16.54 -17.44 -5.63
CA ASP A 113 -15.86 -18.35 -6.54
C ASP A 113 -15.16 -19.51 -5.81
N ALA A 114 -14.43 -19.20 -4.75
CA ALA A 114 -13.77 -20.21 -3.91
C ALA A 114 -14.80 -21.09 -3.17
N LYS A 115 -15.94 -20.53 -2.74
CA LYS A 115 -17.07 -21.33 -2.20
C LYS A 115 -17.63 -22.30 -3.24
N LYS A 116 -17.89 -21.84 -4.47
CA LYS A 116 -18.38 -22.69 -5.58
C LYS A 116 -17.40 -23.81 -5.88
N GLU A 117 -16.11 -23.49 -5.95
CA GLU A 117 -15.03 -24.44 -6.20
C GLU A 117 -14.91 -25.50 -5.10
N THR A 118 -14.84 -25.07 -3.83
CA THR A 118 -14.77 -26.00 -2.68
C THR A 118 -16.01 -26.89 -2.54
N LEU A 119 -17.20 -26.39 -2.88
CA LEU A 119 -18.43 -27.19 -2.92
C LEU A 119 -18.39 -28.27 -4.02
N LEU A 120 -17.91 -27.94 -5.23
CA LEU A 120 -17.81 -28.90 -6.33
C LEU A 120 -16.72 -29.95 -6.08
N VAL A 121 -15.56 -29.55 -5.56
CA VAL A 121 -14.50 -30.49 -5.14
C VAL A 121 -14.99 -31.39 -4.01
N GLY A 122 -15.68 -30.84 -3.00
CA GLY A 122 -16.30 -31.61 -1.92
C GLY A 122 -17.43 -32.56 -2.38
N ALA A 123 -18.05 -32.28 -3.53
CA ALA A 123 -18.99 -33.17 -4.19
C ALA A 123 -18.34 -34.25 -5.07
N GLY A 124 -17.01 -34.27 -5.20
CA GLY A 124 -16.24 -35.28 -5.93
C GLY A 124 -16.04 -35.00 -7.42
N TYR A 125 -16.33 -33.80 -7.91
CA TYR A 125 -16.04 -33.41 -9.29
C TYR A 125 -14.53 -33.24 -9.51
N SER A 126 -14.03 -33.69 -10.67
CA SER A 126 -12.62 -33.48 -11.05
C SER A 126 -12.37 -32.02 -11.43
N GLU A 127 -11.14 -31.51 -11.32
CA GLU A 127 -10.77 -30.11 -11.61
C GLU A 127 -11.31 -29.61 -12.97
N ASP A 128 -11.18 -30.41 -14.05
CA ASP A 128 -11.78 -30.12 -15.36
C ASP A 128 -13.30 -29.89 -15.31
N GLN A 129 -14.02 -30.69 -14.51
CA GLN A 129 -15.47 -30.54 -14.33
C GLN A 129 -15.78 -29.32 -13.47
N VAL A 130 -14.98 -29.04 -12.44
CA VAL A 130 -15.16 -27.88 -11.56
C VAL A 130 -15.07 -26.59 -12.37
N ALA A 131 -14.07 -26.46 -13.25
CA ALA A 131 -13.91 -25.29 -14.13
C ALA A 131 -15.13 -25.03 -15.03
N LEU A 132 -15.76 -26.09 -15.54
CA LEU A 132 -16.95 -26.02 -16.38
C LEU A 132 -18.25 -25.76 -15.58
N LEU A 133 -18.38 -26.40 -14.41
CA LEU A 133 -19.61 -26.36 -13.59
C LEU A 133 -19.70 -25.14 -12.68
N LYS A 134 -18.58 -24.48 -12.37
CA LYS A 134 -18.54 -23.26 -11.56
C LYS A 134 -19.42 -22.13 -12.13
N GLY A 135 -19.54 -22.06 -13.47
CA GLY A 135 -20.44 -21.13 -14.16
C GLY A 135 -21.92 -21.55 -14.20
N LEU A 136 -22.23 -22.83 -13.96
CA LEU A 136 -23.60 -23.34 -13.84
C LEU A 136 -24.18 -23.16 -12.43
N LEU A 137 -23.33 -22.99 -11.41
CA LEU A 137 -23.78 -22.75 -10.04
C LEU A 137 -24.39 -21.35 -9.88
N THR A 138 -25.71 -21.33 -9.74
CA THR A 138 -26.53 -20.15 -9.48
C THR A 138 -26.79 -19.98 -7.98
N GLY A 139 -26.72 -18.74 -7.49
CA GLY A 139 -26.93 -18.41 -6.07
C GLY A 139 -25.70 -17.77 -5.43
N ASP A 140 -25.96 -16.95 -4.42
CA ASP A 140 -24.93 -16.25 -3.62
C ASP A 140 -24.87 -16.79 -2.17
N THR A 141 -25.91 -17.50 -1.74
CA THR A 141 -26.01 -18.13 -0.42
C THR A 141 -25.63 -19.61 -0.46
N ASP A 142 -25.13 -20.13 0.67
CA ASP A 142 -24.67 -21.52 0.76
C ASP A 142 -25.80 -22.54 0.53
N ASP A 143 -27.07 -22.15 0.71
CA ASP A 143 -28.23 -23.04 0.51
C ASP A 143 -28.72 -23.04 -0.95
N GLU A 144 -28.72 -21.90 -1.64
CA GLU A 144 -28.95 -21.83 -3.09
C GLU A 144 -27.88 -22.61 -3.85
N LEU A 145 -26.61 -22.47 -3.44
CA LEU A 145 -25.49 -23.21 -4.03
C LEU A 145 -25.63 -24.72 -3.85
N LYS A 146 -26.15 -25.20 -2.70
CA LYS A 146 -26.46 -26.64 -2.50
C LYS A 146 -27.59 -27.11 -3.42
N GLN A 147 -28.67 -26.34 -3.54
CA GLN A 147 -29.80 -26.68 -4.43
C GLN A 147 -29.35 -26.72 -5.91
N SER A 148 -28.57 -25.75 -6.34
CA SER A 148 -27.96 -25.72 -7.68
C SER A 148 -26.99 -26.90 -7.89
N LEU A 149 -26.24 -27.28 -6.86
CA LEU A 149 -25.37 -28.45 -6.90
C LEU A 149 -26.15 -29.78 -6.93
N GLU A 150 -27.34 -29.86 -6.34
CA GLU A 150 -28.24 -31.03 -6.45
C GLU A 150 -28.84 -31.17 -7.85
N THR A 151 -29.22 -30.08 -8.52
CA THR A 151 -29.68 -30.12 -9.91
C THR A 151 -28.55 -30.40 -10.91
N ILE A 152 -27.33 -29.97 -10.61
CA ILE A 152 -26.13 -30.38 -11.35
C ILE A 152 -25.83 -31.87 -11.13
N LYS A 153 -25.93 -32.39 -9.90
CA LYS A 153 -25.72 -33.83 -9.61
C LYS A 153 -26.70 -34.76 -10.32
N SER A 154 -27.97 -34.36 -10.47
CA SER A 154 -28.98 -35.18 -11.16
C SER A 154 -28.81 -35.23 -12.67
N THR A 155 -28.11 -34.24 -13.26
CA THR A 155 -27.84 -34.15 -14.70
C THR A 155 -26.44 -34.64 -15.08
N LEU A 156 -25.44 -34.37 -14.24
CA LEU A 156 -24.03 -34.64 -14.46
C LEU A 156 -23.40 -35.25 -13.21
N ALA A 157 -23.24 -36.57 -13.19
CA ALA A 157 -22.50 -37.25 -12.15
C ALA A 157 -21.01 -36.84 -12.14
N PRO A 158 -20.36 -36.73 -10.97
CA PRO A 158 -18.91 -36.58 -10.90
C PRO A 158 -18.20 -37.76 -11.58
N LYS A 159 -17.03 -37.52 -12.19
CA LYS A 159 -16.16 -38.59 -12.74
C LYS A 159 -15.46 -39.38 -11.61
N GLY A 160 -16.25 -39.93 -10.70
CA GLY A 160 -15.81 -40.73 -9.55
C GLY A 160 -16.55 -42.07 -9.52
N ASN A 161 -15.77 -43.14 -9.56
CA ASN A 161 -16.17 -44.55 -9.60
C ASN A 161 -16.57 -45.08 -10.99
N GLY A 162 -16.04 -46.26 -11.34
CA GLY A 162 -16.40 -47.01 -12.55
C GLY A 162 -17.78 -47.68 -12.49
N ALA A 163 -18.77 -46.95 -11.98
CA ALA A 163 -20.18 -47.25 -12.20
C ALA A 163 -20.56 -46.67 -13.57
N ASP A 164 -21.09 -47.53 -14.42
CA ASP A 164 -21.86 -47.11 -15.59
C ASP A 164 -23.08 -46.30 -15.09
N PRO A 165 -23.36 -45.09 -15.63
CA PRO A 165 -24.47 -44.26 -15.18
C PRO A 165 -25.86 -44.85 -15.43
N SER A 166 -25.95 -45.99 -16.14
CA SER A 166 -27.20 -46.72 -16.35
C SER A 166 -27.79 -47.24 -15.01
N PRO A 167 -29.06 -46.92 -14.67
CA PRO A 167 -29.67 -47.30 -13.41
C PRO A 167 -29.82 -48.82 -13.30
N GLY A 168 -29.01 -49.42 -12.42
CA GLY A 168 -28.99 -50.87 -12.16
C GLY A 168 -27.60 -51.52 -12.29
N ASN A 169 -26.58 -50.80 -12.76
CA ASN A 169 -25.22 -51.33 -12.84
C ASN A 169 -24.43 -50.95 -11.56
N PRO A 170 -24.11 -51.89 -10.65
CA PRO A 170 -23.34 -51.56 -9.46
C PRO A 170 -21.91 -51.12 -9.82
N PRO A 171 -21.25 -50.27 -9.01
CA PRO A 171 -19.86 -49.93 -9.21
C PRO A 171 -19.03 -51.20 -9.26
N ARG A 172 -18.37 -51.46 -10.41
CA ARG A 172 -17.47 -52.61 -10.52
C ARG A 172 -16.35 -52.43 -9.51
N GLN A 173 -16.23 -53.38 -8.57
CA GLN A 173 -15.07 -53.42 -7.68
C GLN A 173 -13.79 -53.42 -8.54
N PRO A 174 -12.78 -52.61 -8.20
CA PRO A 174 -11.49 -52.70 -8.86
C PRO A 174 -10.99 -54.15 -8.73
N PRO A 175 -10.53 -54.80 -9.81
CA PRO A 175 -10.07 -56.17 -9.73
C PRO A 175 -8.92 -56.24 -8.73
N ASN A 176 -9.01 -57.17 -7.77
CA ASN A 176 -7.95 -57.40 -6.80
C ASN A 176 -6.60 -57.56 -7.52
N PRO A 177 -5.51 -56.94 -7.03
CA PRO A 177 -4.19 -57.08 -7.63
C PRO A 177 -3.68 -58.52 -7.43
N ILE A 178 -3.99 -59.39 -8.41
CA ILE A 178 -3.51 -60.77 -8.47
C ILE A 178 -2.09 -60.76 -9.02
N ASP A 179 -1.17 -61.40 -8.30
CA ASP A 179 0.22 -61.61 -8.73
C ASP A 179 0.27 -62.24 -10.14
N PRO A 180 1.03 -61.67 -11.10
CA PRO A 180 1.22 -62.27 -12.42
C PRO A 180 1.67 -63.74 -12.37
N ALA A 181 2.43 -64.17 -11.36
CA ALA A 181 2.85 -65.55 -11.18
C ALA A 181 1.66 -66.50 -10.93
N ASP A 182 0.70 -66.09 -10.11
CA ASP A 182 -0.50 -66.90 -9.80
C ASP A 182 -1.53 -66.88 -10.94
N LYS A 183 -1.59 -65.77 -11.70
CA LYS A 183 -2.25 -65.75 -13.02
C LYS A 183 -1.61 -66.77 -13.98
N GLY A 184 -0.28 -66.86 -14.02
CA GLY A 184 0.45 -67.84 -14.81
C GLY A 184 0.13 -69.29 -14.41
N LYS A 185 0.22 -69.61 -13.12
CA LYS A 185 -0.12 -70.94 -12.58
C LYS A 185 -1.57 -71.35 -12.89
N SER A 186 -2.53 -70.47 -12.59
CA SER A 186 -3.96 -70.76 -12.83
C SER A 186 -4.31 -70.87 -14.32
N ALA A 187 -3.67 -70.10 -15.20
CA ALA A 187 -3.81 -70.25 -16.65
C ALA A 187 -3.21 -71.58 -17.15
N PHE A 188 -2.01 -71.94 -16.70
CA PHE A 188 -1.35 -73.21 -17.04
C PHE A 188 -2.18 -74.41 -16.59
N GLN A 189 -2.71 -74.38 -15.36
CA GLN A 189 -3.53 -75.44 -14.79
C GLN A 189 -4.84 -75.63 -15.57
N ARG A 190 -5.54 -74.54 -15.93
CA ARG A 190 -6.71 -74.58 -16.83
C ARG A 190 -6.40 -75.12 -18.23
N LEU A 191 -5.21 -74.85 -18.77
CA LEU A 191 -4.79 -75.35 -20.08
C LEU A 191 -4.42 -76.84 -20.03
N LYS A 192 -3.83 -77.30 -18.92
CA LYS A 192 -3.56 -78.71 -18.61
C LYS A 192 -4.85 -79.52 -18.44
N GLU A 193 -5.81 -79.02 -17.65
CA GLU A 193 -7.14 -79.61 -17.47
C GLU A 193 -7.92 -79.72 -18.80
N LYS A 194 -7.80 -78.72 -19.67
CA LYS A 194 -8.39 -78.73 -21.02
C LYS A 194 -7.59 -79.56 -22.04
N GLY A 195 -6.58 -80.32 -21.62
CA GLY A 195 -5.75 -81.18 -22.47
C GLY A 195 -4.92 -80.45 -23.53
N LYS A 196 -4.81 -79.12 -23.46
CA LYS A 196 -4.10 -78.29 -24.46
C LYS A 196 -2.58 -78.26 -24.25
N ILE A 197 -2.12 -78.66 -23.07
CA ILE A 197 -0.71 -78.83 -22.73
C ILE A 197 -0.54 -80.25 -22.19
N ARG A 198 0.34 -81.04 -22.81
CA ARG A 198 0.76 -82.34 -22.26
C ARG A 198 1.72 -82.10 -21.09
N SER A 199 1.54 -82.89 -20.02
CA SER A 199 2.46 -82.97 -18.88
C SER A 199 3.79 -83.60 -19.28
#